data_AF-A0A2G6KYP3-F1
#
_entry.id   AF-A0A2G6KYP3-F1
#
_cell.length_a   1.000
_cell.length_b   1.000
_cell.length_c   1.000
_cell.angle_alpha   90.00
_cell.angle_beta   90.00
_cell.angle_gamma   90.00
#
_symmetry.space_group_name_H-M   'P 1'
#
loop_
_entity.id
_entity.type
_entity.pdbx_description
1 polymer ?
#
loop_
_entity_poly.entity_id
_entity_poly.type
_entity_poly.pdbx_seq_one_letter_code
_entity_poly.pdbx_strand_id
1 'polypeptide(L)'
;DGYEICDMRFSVAAGQEISAKWIKDSPHMMHILDEEMQVTFESFPMTAETDREMHLRIGLPRAYARRATSPRPFSLLVTVK
;
A
#
# COMPACT_ATOMS: atom_id res chain seq x y z
N ASP A 1 0.51 -19.60 -4.25
CA ASP A 1 1.07 -18.81 -5.35
C ASP A 1 0.04 -17.80 -5.84
N GLY A 2 0.40 -16.53 -5.93
CA GLY A 2 -0.43 -15.42 -6.42
C GLY A 2 -1.14 -14.60 -5.34
N TYR A 3 -1.27 -15.12 -4.11
CA TYR A 3 -1.92 -14.46 -2.97
C TYR A 3 -0.92 -13.86 -1.99
N GLU A 4 0.34 -13.77 -2.39
CA GLU A 4 1.37 -13.15 -1.57
C GLU A 4 1.01 -11.68 -1.35
N ILE A 5 1.20 -11.23 -0.11
CA ILE A 5 0.99 -9.86 0.30
C ILE A 5 2.31 -9.27 0.79
N CYS A 6 2.51 -8.00 0.54
CA CYS A 6 3.60 -7.21 1.12
C CYS A 6 2.98 -6.12 1.98
N ASP A 7 3.19 -6.23 3.29
CA ASP A 7 2.79 -5.20 4.25
C ASP A 7 4.03 -4.36 4.60
N MET A 8 3.94 -3.06 4.34
CA MET A 8 4.97 -2.09 4.64
C MET A 8 4.48 -1.13 5.72
N ARG A 9 5.38 -0.79 6.64
CA ARG A 9 5.10 0.13 7.74
C ARG A 9 6.11 1.25 7.76
N PHE A 10 5.64 2.46 8.03
CA PHE A 10 6.50 3.64 8.15
C PHE A 10 5.84 4.68 9.06
N SER A 11 6.65 5.34 9.88
CA SER A 11 6.16 6.41 10.77
C SER A 11 5.90 7.69 10.00
N VAL A 12 4.85 8.41 10.38
CA VAL A 12 4.50 9.74 9.88
C VAL A 12 4.12 10.64 11.04
N ALA A 13 4.47 11.92 10.94
CA ALA A 13 4.05 12.94 11.89
C ALA A 13 2.81 13.70 11.38
N ALA A 14 2.04 14.25 12.30
CA ALA A 14 0.89 15.10 12.00
C ALA A 14 1.30 16.27 11.07
N GLY A 15 0.51 16.49 10.03
CA GLY A 15 0.74 17.49 9.00
C GLY A 15 1.64 17.06 7.83
N GLN A 16 2.29 15.89 7.89
CA GLN A 16 3.10 15.41 6.77
C GLN A 16 2.25 14.90 5.60
N GLU A 17 2.70 15.17 4.37
CA GLU A 17 2.08 14.66 3.15
C GLU A 17 2.70 13.32 2.75
N ILE A 18 1.85 12.32 2.52
CA ILE A 18 2.22 10.99 2.05
C ILE A 18 1.73 10.81 0.62
N SER A 19 2.61 10.32 -0.25
CA SER A 19 2.25 9.87 -1.59
C SER A 19 2.89 8.51 -1.89
N ALA A 20 2.17 7.67 -2.63
CA ALA A 20 2.67 6.39 -3.13
C ALA A 20 2.38 6.26 -4.62
N LYS A 21 3.38 5.86 -5.40
CA LYS A 21 3.24 5.64 -6.84
C LYS A 21 4.03 4.44 -7.32
N TRP A 22 3.45 3.71 -8.26
CA TRP A 22 4.17 2.67 -8.98
C TRP A 22 5.28 3.30 -9.84
N ILE A 23 6.51 2.81 -9.70
CA ILE A 23 7.64 3.22 -10.55
C ILE A 23 7.50 2.59 -11.95
N LYS A 24 6.89 1.41 -12.02
CA LYS A 24 6.53 0.69 -13.24
C LYS A 24 5.10 0.19 -13.11
N ASP A 25 4.37 0.15 -14.23
CA ASP A 25 3.01 -0.39 -14.27
C ASP A 25 2.94 -1.76 -13.60
N SER A 26 2.00 -1.88 -12.68
CA SER A 26 1.89 -2.99 -11.76
C SER A 26 0.42 -3.41 -11.66
N PRO A 27 0.09 -4.71 -11.76
CA PRO A 27 -1.27 -5.21 -11.56
C PRO A 27 -1.67 -5.28 -10.07
N HIS A 28 -0.79 -4.86 -9.17
CA HIS A 28 -1.04 -4.87 -7.73
C HIS A 28 -1.93 -3.69 -7.32
N MET A 29 -2.67 -3.89 -6.24
CA MET A 29 -3.41 -2.84 -5.54
C MET A 29 -2.62 -2.39 -4.31
N MET A 30 -2.86 -1.15 -3.90
CA MET A 30 -2.40 -0.56 -2.65
C MET A 30 -3.61 -0.35 -1.75
N HIS A 31 -3.51 -0.79 -0.50
CA HIS A 31 -4.50 -0.54 0.54
C HIS A 31 -3.83 0.10 1.74
N ILE A 32 -4.34 1.25 2.17
CA ILE A 32 -3.99 1.80 3.47
C ILE A 32 -4.80 1.02 4.51
N LEU A 33 -4.15 0.60 5.59
CA LEU A 33 -4.78 -0.10 6.69
C LEU A 33 -4.85 0.78 7.93
N ASP A 34 -5.92 0.64 8.71
CA ASP A 34 -6.04 1.22 10.04
C ASP A 34 -5.30 0.39 11.11
N GLU A 35 -5.41 0.81 12.36
CA GLU A 35 -4.79 0.15 13.52
C GLU A 35 -5.32 -1.28 13.75
N GLU A 36 -6.53 -1.59 13.27
CA GLU A 36 -7.14 -2.92 13.32
C GLU A 36 -6.84 -3.75 12.05
N MET A 37 -5.93 -3.28 11.20
CA MET A 37 -5.52 -3.88 9.93
C MET A 37 -6.66 -4.01 8.91
N GLN A 38 -7.69 -3.15 9.00
CA GLN A 38 -8.79 -3.06 8.04
C GLN A 38 -8.47 -2.06 6.94
N VAL A 39 -8.97 -2.33 5.73
CA VAL A 39 -8.75 -1.45 4.57
C VAL A 39 -9.54 -0.16 4.75
N THR A 40 -8.86 0.98 4.64
CA THR A 40 -9.48 2.31 4.67
C THR A 40 -9.86 2.78 3.26
N PHE A 41 -10.70 3.82 3.19
CA PHE A 41 -11.08 4.48 1.93
C PHE A 41 -10.15 5.66 1.57
N GLU A 42 -9.05 5.82 2.29
CA GLU A 42 -8.07 6.87 2.01
C GLU A 42 -7.37 6.61 0.67
N SER A 43 -6.96 7.69 0.00
CA SER A 43 -6.25 7.62 -1.28
C SER A 43 -5.07 8.58 -1.26
N PHE A 44 -4.03 8.27 -2.05
CA PHE A 44 -2.86 9.14 -2.17
C PHE A 44 -3.09 10.26 -3.20
N PRO A 45 -2.53 11.46 -2.99
CA PRO A 45 -1.79 11.87 -1.80
C PRO A 45 -2.74 12.13 -0.61
N MET A 46 -2.20 12.01 0.60
CA MET A 46 -2.94 12.27 1.85
C MET A 46 -2.07 13.02 2.85
N THR A 47 -2.68 13.70 3.82
CA THR A 47 -1.99 14.33 4.94
C THR A 47 -2.27 13.56 6.22
N ALA A 48 -1.23 13.25 7.01
CA ALA A 48 -1.41 12.62 8.31
C ALA A 48 -2.07 13.60 9.30
N GLU A 49 -3.18 13.23 9.90
CA GLU A 49 -3.86 14.06 10.91
C GLU A 49 -3.20 13.99 12.29
N THR A 50 -2.55 12.86 12.57
CA THR A 50 -1.89 12.57 13.85
C THR A 50 -0.55 11.87 13.61
N ASP A 51 0.30 11.91 14.63
CA ASP A 51 1.52 11.08 14.67
C ASP A 51 1.09 9.60 14.74
N ARG A 52 1.46 8.81 13.73
CA ARG A 52 1.07 7.40 13.65
C ARG A 52 2.05 6.55 12.84
N GLU A 53 1.98 5.24 13.01
CA GLU A 53 2.55 4.29 12.06
C GLU A 53 1.54 4.07 10.92
N MET A 54 1.94 4.32 9.68
CA MET A 54 1.14 4.03 8.50
C MET A 54 1.36 2.59 8.06
N HIS A 55 0.27 1.91 7.71
CA HIS A 55 0.28 0.53 7.21
C HIS A 55 -0.17 0.52 5.75
N LEU A 56 0.72 0.12 4.84
CA LEU A 56 0.43 -0.01 3.42
C LEU A 56 0.53 -1.48 3.00
N ARG A 57 -0.59 -2.06 2.58
CA ARG A 57 -0.67 -3.41 2.03
C ARG A 57 -0.66 -3.39 0.51
N ILE A 58 0.19 -4.24 -0.07
CA ILE A 58 0.34 -4.45 -1.50
C ILE A 58 0.02 -5.90 -1.82
N GLY A 59 -0.84 -6.10 -2.82
CA GLY A 59 -1.20 -7.45 -3.27
C GLY A 59 -1.94 -7.44 -4.60
N LEU A 60 -2.03 -8.60 -5.24
CA LEU A 60 -2.84 -8.74 -6.45
C LEU A 60 -4.34 -8.73 -6.10
N PRO A 61 -5.21 -8.13 -6.94
CA PRO A 61 -6.65 -8.34 -6.84
C PRO A 61 -6.97 -9.83 -6.82
N ARG A 62 -7.94 -10.28 -6.00
CA ARG A 62 -8.29 -11.69 -5.85
C ARG A 62 -8.49 -12.43 -7.17
N ALA A 63 -9.13 -11.79 -8.15
CA ALA A 63 -9.36 -12.36 -9.47
C ALA A 63 -8.05 -12.59 -10.26
N TYR A 64 -7.06 -11.72 -10.09
CA TYR A 64 -5.73 -11.84 -10.68
C TYR A 64 -4.87 -12.85 -9.91
N ALA A 65 -4.87 -12.77 -8.58
CA ALA A 65 -4.19 -13.71 -7.68
C ALA A 65 -4.56 -15.16 -8.00
N ARG A 66 -5.86 -15.47 -8.13
CA ARG A 66 -6.36 -16.82 -8.45
C ARG A 66 -5.79 -17.41 -9.74
N ARG A 67 -5.42 -16.57 -10.71
CA ARG A 67 -4.89 -17.00 -12.02
C ARG A 67 -3.37 -16.92 -12.10
N ALA A 68 -2.71 -16.34 -11.10
CA ALA A 68 -1.27 -16.20 -11.11
C ALA A 68 -0.64 -17.56 -10.78
N THR A 69 0.30 -17.98 -11.62
CA THR A 69 1.09 -19.21 -11.45
C THR A 69 2.45 -18.95 -10.80
N SER A 70 2.76 -17.68 -10.51
CA SER A 70 3.99 -17.23 -9.86
C SER A 70 3.79 -15.83 -9.25
N PRO A 71 4.59 -15.44 -8.25
CA PRO A 71 4.62 -14.09 -7.72
C PRO A 71 4.91 -13.05 -8.82
N ARG A 72 4.27 -11.88 -8.74
CA ARG A 72 4.49 -10.78 -9.69
C ARG A 72 5.41 -9.72 -9.07
N PRO A 73 6.48 -9.31 -9.76
CA PRO A 73 7.32 -8.23 -9.24
C PRO A 73 6.57 -6.89 -9.30
N PHE A 74 6.91 -5.98 -8.39
CA PHE A 74 6.46 -4.59 -8.42
C PHE A 74 7.60 -3.65 -8.02
N SER A 75 7.42 -2.36 -8.27
CA SER A 75 8.33 -1.31 -7.82
C SER A 75 7.50 -0.10 -7.39
N LEU A 76 7.63 0.30 -6.14
CA LEU A 76 6.84 1.36 -5.52
C LEU A 76 7.77 2.44 -4.97
N LEU A 77 7.41 3.71 -5.18
CA LEU A 77 8.01 4.85 -4.49
C LEU A 77 7.00 5.41 -3.49
N VAL A 78 7.39 5.47 -2.21
CA VAL A 78 6.65 6.19 -1.17
C VAL A 78 7.45 7.42 -0.78
N THR A 79 6.77 8.56 -0.70
CA THR A 79 7.35 9.84 -0.27
C THR A 79 6.55 10.37 0.91
N VAL A 80 7.25 10.70 1.99
CA VAL A 80 6.71 11.39 3.17
C VAL A 80 7.42 12.75 3.24
N LYS A 81 6.64 13.84 3.29
CA LYS A 81 7.15 15.21 3.39
C LYS A 81 6.63 15.85 4.67
#